data_AF-A0A1I6MCY7-F1
#
_entry.id   AF-A0A1I6MCY7-F1
#
_cell.length_a   1.000
_cell.length_b   1.000
_cell.length_c   1.000
_cell.angle_alpha   90.00
_cell.angle_beta   90.00
_cell.angle_gamma   90.00
#
_symmetry.space_group_name_H-M   'P 1'
#
loop_
_entity.id
_entity.type
_entity.pdbx_description
1 polymer ?
#
loop_
_entity_poly.entity_id
_entity_poly.type
_entity_poly.pdbx_seq_one_letter_code
_entity_poly.pdbx_strand_id
1 'polypeptide(L)'
;MARIYVTDTMGEAQVRVAIVETRGNADLWVCRVSSWGLAVGDERWFITPDRQSATKRVFFTSQGMAQIKICFVSTLGEAGWRDPAHARRGLFL
;
A
#
# COMPACT_ATOMS: atom_id res chain seq x y z
N MET A 1 -0.20 10.42 -5.62
CA MET A 1 1.08 9.67 -5.61
C MET A 1 1.13 8.92 -4.30
N ALA A 2 1.45 7.63 -4.26
CA ALA A 2 1.41 6.86 -3.02
C ALA A 2 2.66 7.09 -2.14
N ARG A 3 2.64 8.18 -1.37
CA ARG A 3 3.64 8.48 -0.33
C ARG A 3 3.10 7.97 1.00
N ILE A 4 3.72 6.91 1.51
CA ILE A 4 3.17 6.14 2.62
C ILE A 4 3.97 6.40 3.88
N TYR A 5 3.28 6.87 4.91
CA TYR A 5 3.79 6.84 6.27
C TYR A 5 3.20 5.63 6.99
N VAL A 6 4.05 4.77 7.55
CA VAL A 6 3.60 3.63 8.35
C VAL A 6 3.45 4.12 9.79
N THR A 7 2.24 4.05 10.32
CA THR A 7 1.94 4.45 11.70
C THR A 7 2.21 3.29 12.66
N ASP A 8 2.58 3.61 13.89
CA ASP A 8 2.73 2.61 14.97
C ASP A 8 1.39 2.30 15.66
N THR A 9 0.37 3.14 15.46
CA THR A 9 -0.95 2.96 16.06
C THR A 9 -2.05 2.86 15.00
N MET A 10 -3.01 1.98 15.25
CA MET A 10 -4.15 1.76 14.36
C MET A 10 -5.06 2.99 14.25
N GLY A 11 -5.24 3.74 15.35
CA GLY A 11 -6.13 4.90 15.40
C GLY A 11 -5.66 6.09 14.54
N GLU A 12 -4.38 6.14 14.19
CA GLU A 12 -3.83 7.18 13.32
C GLU A 12 -3.87 6.84 11.83
N ALA A 13 -4.11 5.57 11.50
CA ALA A 13 -4.10 5.11 10.13
C ALA A 13 -5.38 5.47 9.39
N GLN A 14 -5.20 5.83 8.13
CA GLN A 14 -6.28 6.04 7.18
C GLN A 14 -6.62 4.74 6.45
N VAL A 15 -5.65 3.84 6.30
CA VAL A 15 -5.83 2.53 5.66
C VAL A 15 -5.14 1.45 6.50
N ARG A 16 -5.91 0.42 6.87
CA ARG A 16 -5.39 -0.80 7.49
C ARG A 16 -5.05 -1.82 6.43
N VAL A 17 -3.82 -2.30 6.46
CA VAL A 17 -3.24 -3.14 5.41
C VAL A 17 -2.73 -4.44 6.00
N ALA A 18 -3.09 -5.57 5.39
CA ALA A 18 -2.48 -6.85 5.71
C ALA A 18 -1.42 -7.18 4.67
N ILE A 19 -0.20 -7.47 5.10
CA ILE A 19 0.83 -8.01 4.22
C ILE A 19 0.61 -9.52 4.13
N VAL A 20 0.50 -10.03 2.92
CA VAL A 20 0.38 -11.46 2.64
C VAL A 20 1.58 -11.94 1.83
N GLU A 21 2.11 -13.11 2.19
CA GLU A 21 3.28 -13.71 1.53
C GLU A 21 2.91 -14.31 0.17
N THR A 22 1.72 -14.91 0.08
CA THR A 22 1.22 -15.52 -1.16
C THR A 22 0.58 -14.49 -2.06
N ARG A 23 1.14 -14.30 -3.26
CA ARG A 23 0.65 -13.35 -4.28
C ARG A 23 -0.83 -13.51 -4.64
N GLY A 24 -1.34 -14.75 -4.69
CA GLY A 24 -2.74 -15.05 -5.01
C GLY A 24 -3.76 -14.59 -3.97
N ASN A 25 -3.31 -14.30 -2.74
CA ASN A 25 -4.19 -13.85 -1.66
C ASN A 25 -4.29 -12.32 -1.57
N ALA A 26 -3.46 -11.58 -2.31
CA ALA A 26 -3.40 -10.13 -2.28
C ALA A 26 -4.39 -9.48 -3.25
N ASP A 27 -5.00 -8.38 -2.82
CA ASP A 27 -5.87 -7.55 -3.66
C ASP A 27 -5.03 -6.60 -4.53
N LEU A 28 -3.87 -6.18 -4.02
CA LEU A 28 -2.94 -5.25 -4.65
C LEU A 28 -1.50 -5.76 -4.52
N TRP A 29 -0.78 -5.86 -5.63
CA TRP A 29 0.67 -6.06 -5.61
C TRP A 29 1.35 -4.71 -5.55
N VAL A 30 2.21 -4.52 -4.54
CA VAL A 30 2.87 -3.26 -4.26
C VAL A 30 4.35 -3.39 -4.56
N CYS A 31 4.90 -2.47 -5.35
CA CYS A 31 6.34 -2.32 -5.51
C CYS A 31 6.83 -1.13 -4.67
N ARG A 32 7.82 -1.34 -3.81
CA ARG A 32 8.45 -0.24 -3.09
C ARG A 32 9.40 0.51 -4.03
N VAL A 33 9.27 1.82 -4.07
CA VAL A 33 10.15 2.70 -4.86
C VAL A 33 11.08 3.51 -3.96
N SER A 34 12.22 3.89 -4.51
CA SER A 34 13.27 4.66 -3.81
C SER A 34 13.06 6.17 -3.84
N SER A 35 12.13 6.68 -4.66
CA SER A 35 11.87 8.12 -4.76
C SER A 35 10.38 8.44 -4.93
N TRP A 36 9.99 9.60 -4.41
CA TRP A 36 8.64 10.17 -4.53
C TRP A 36 8.13 10.30 -5.97
N GLY A 37 8.98 10.66 -6.92
CA GLY A 37 8.63 10.79 -8.34
C GLY A 37 8.20 9.48 -8.99
N LEU A 38 8.62 8.34 -8.44
CA LEU A 38 8.26 7.00 -8.92
C LEU A 38 6.98 6.44 -8.27
N ALA A 39 6.43 7.11 -7.24
CA ALA A 39 5.24 6.70 -6.50
C ALA A 39 3.95 7.01 -7.27
N VAL A 40 3.86 6.51 -8.49
CA VAL A 40 2.72 6.68 -9.39
C VAL A 40 1.69 5.58 -9.14
N GLY A 41 0.40 5.95 -9.09
CA GLY A 41 -0.67 4.99 -8.84
C GLY A 41 -0.76 4.56 -7.37
N ASP A 42 -1.59 3.54 -7.14
CA ASP A 42 -1.82 2.94 -5.82
C ASP A 42 -0.75 1.89 -5.49
N GLU A 43 -0.09 1.36 -6.51
CA GLU A 43 0.75 0.16 -6.45
C GLU A 43 2.24 0.45 -6.25
N ARG A 44 2.67 1.71 -6.38
CA ARG A 44 4.09 2.10 -6.25
C ARG A 44 4.28 2.94 -4.99
N TRP A 45 4.82 2.33 -3.95
CA TRP A 45 4.88 2.97 -2.63
C TRP A 45 6.24 3.58 -2.37
N PHE A 46 6.26 4.89 -2.16
CA PHE A 46 7.39 5.55 -1.51
C PHE A 46 7.11 5.61 0.00
N ILE A 47 7.82 4.79 0.77
CA ILE A 47 7.67 4.77 2.22
C ILE A 47 8.57 5.85 2.81
N THR A 48 7.96 6.82 3.51
CA THR A 48 8.62 7.97 4.11
C THR A 48 8.53 7.94 5.63
N PRO A 49 9.58 8.33 6.37
CA PRO A 49 9.49 8.55 7.82
C PRO A 49 8.80 9.88 8.18
N ASP A 50 8.60 10.78 7.21
CA ASP A 50 7.93 12.06 7.46
C ASP A 50 6.41 11.93 7.25
N ARG A 51 5.68 12.03 8.36
CA ARG A 51 4.22 11.98 8.38
C ARG A 51 3.55 13.13 7.60
N GLN A 52 4.15 14.32 7.57
CA GLN A 52 3.51 15.49 6.95
C GLN A 52 3.57 15.45 5.42
N SER A 53 4.64 14.87 4.85
CA SER A 53 4.76 14.68 3.40
C SER A 53 4.03 13.46 2.85
N ALA A 54 3.49 12.58 3.70
CA ALA A 54 2.76 11.39 3.26
C ALA A 54 1.36 11.74 2.72
N THR A 55 0.91 11.04 1.66
CA THR A 55 -0.47 11.13 1.17
C THR A 55 -1.40 10.23 1.98
N LYS A 56 -0.89 9.09 2.47
CA LYS A 56 -1.63 8.19 3.35
C LYS A 56 -0.79 7.71 4.51
N ARG A 57 -1.50 7.55 5.63
CA ARG A 57 -1.07 6.84 6.82
C ARG A 57 -1.59 5.41 6.80
N VAL A 58 -0.68 4.46 6.81
CA VAL A 58 -0.98 3.03 6.75
C VAL A 58 -0.60 2.36 8.07
N PHE A 59 -1.46 1.49 8.56
CA PHE A 59 -1.13 0.60 9.67
C PHE A 59 -1.13 -0.84 9.18
N PHE A 60 -0.04 -1.56 9.43
CA PHE A 60 0.03 -2.98 9.12
C PHE A 60 -0.65 -3.80 10.22
N THR A 61 -1.56 -4.68 9.82
CA THR A 61 -2.36 -5.47 10.75
C THR A 61 -2.66 -6.87 10.19
N SER A 62 -3.34 -7.70 10.97
CA SER A 62 -3.74 -9.04 10.55
C SER A 62 -4.82 -8.99 9.47
N GLN A 63 -4.93 -10.06 8.68
CA GLN A 63 -5.89 -10.13 7.56
C GLN A 63 -7.34 -9.87 7.98
N GLY A 64 -7.76 -10.35 9.15
CA GLY A 64 -9.14 -10.15 9.65
C GLY A 64 -9.46 -8.70 10.05
N MET A 65 -8.45 -7.86 10.25
CA MET A 65 -8.60 -6.45 10.67
C MET A 65 -8.29 -5.46 9.56
N ALA A 66 -7.73 -5.95 8.44
CA ALA A 66 -7.31 -5.13 7.33
C ALA A 66 -8.48 -4.77 6.41
N GLN A 67 -8.37 -3.62 5.77
CA GLN A 67 -9.30 -3.18 4.72
C GLN A 67 -8.88 -3.65 3.34
N ILE A 68 -7.60 -4.02 3.19
CA ILE A 68 -6.99 -4.49 1.95
C ILE A 68 -5.78 -5.37 2.27
N LYS A 69 -5.56 -6.41 1.44
CA LYS A 69 -4.38 -7.27 1.48
C LYS A 69 -3.41 -6.84 0.38
N ILE A 70 -2.13 -6.67 0.74
CA ILE A 70 -1.06 -6.38 -0.22
C ILE A 70 -0.02 -7.49 -0.22
N CYS A 71 0.66 -7.64 -1.35
CA CYS A 71 1.90 -8.42 -1.45
C CYS A 71 2.98 -7.54 -2.05
N PHE A 72 4.17 -7.54 -1.45
CA PHE A 72 5.30 -6.79 -2.02
C PHE A 72 5.91 -7.57 -3.19
N VAL A 73 6.13 -6.87 -4.31
CA VAL A 73 6.78 -7.40 -5.52
C VAL A 73 8.05 -6.61 -5.83
N SER A 74 8.98 -7.28 -6.50
CA SER A 74 10.32 -6.74 -6.74
C SER A 74 10.37 -5.81 -7.95
N THR A 75 9.41 -5.88 -8.87
CA THR A 75 9.43 -5.11 -10.11
C THR A 75 8.18 -4.24 -10.29
N LEU A 76 8.36 -3.09 -10.96
CA LEU A 76 7.27 -2.15 -11.24
C LEU A 76 6.23 -2.73 -12.22
N GLY A 77 6.65 -3.61 -13.13
CA GLY A 77 5.76 -4.23 -14.12
C GLY A 77 4.79 -5.24 -13.50
N GLU A 78 5.14 -5.83 -12.36
CA GLU A 78 4.25 -6.73 -11.62
C GLU A 78 3.19 -5.97 -10.81
N ALA A 79 3.50 -4.74 -10.38
CA ALA A 79 2.66 -3.99 -9.46
C ALA A 79 1.26 -3.71 -10.04
N GLY A 80 0.25 -3.68 -9.17
CA GLY A 80 -1.10 -3.28 -9.54
C GLY A 80 -2.20 -4.07 -8.86
N TRP A 81 -3.44 -3.60 -9.04
CA TRP A 81 -4.64 -4.27 -8.57
C TRP A 81 -4.82 -5.62 -9.25
N ARG A 82 -5.20 -6.64 -8.48
CA ARG A 82 -5.35 -8.04 -8.95
C ARG A 82 -6.79 -8.42 -9.20
N ASP A 83 -7.70 -7.84 -8.42
CA ASP A 83 -9.12 -8.00 -8.63
C ASP A 83 -9.76 -6.66 -9.02
N PRO A 84 -10.25 -6.51 -10.26
CA PRO A 84 -10.95 -5.31 -10.71
C PRO A 84 -12.20 -4.99 -9.88
N ALA A 85 -12.92 -5.99 -9.35
CA ALA A 85 -14.12 -5.78 -8.55
C ALA A 85 -13.80 -5.20 -7.16
N HIS A 86 -12.61 -5.49 -6.64
CA HIS A 86 -12.13 -4.98 -5.36
C HIS A 86 -11.16 -3.78 -5.50
N ALA A 87 -10.86 -3.37 -6.74
CA ALA A 87 -9.93 -2.28 -7.01
C ALA A 87 -10.49 -0.93 -6.53
N ARG A 88 -9.86 -0.37 -5.49
CA ARG A 88 -10.20 0.95 -4.94
C ARG A 88 -9.23 1.99 -5.49
N ARG A 89 -9.44 2.37 -6.76
CA ARG A 89 -8.57 3.34 -7.44
C ARG A 89 -8.46 4.64 -6.63
N GLY A 90 -7.23 5.06 -6.35
CA GLY A 90 -6.93 6.26 -5.57
C GLY A 90 -6.96 6.05 -4.06
N LEU A 91 -7.04 4.81 -3.58
CA LEU A 91 -6.98 4.51 -2.13
C LEU A 91 -5.69 5.05 -1.49
N PHE A 92 -4.58 5.07 -2.24
CA PHE A 92 -3.27 5.50 -1.75
C PHE A 92 -2.79 6.86 -2.29
N LEU A 93 -3.59 7.51 -3.15
CA LEU A 93 -3.24 8.79 -3.77
C LEU A 93 -3.52 10.01 -2.90
#